data_AF-A0A6N2BV17-F1
#
_entry.id   AF-A0A6N2BV17-F1
#
_cell.length_a   1.000
_cell.length_b   1.000
_cell.length_c   1.000
_cell.angle_alpha   90.00
_cell.angle_beta   90.00
_cell.angle_gamma   90.00
#
_symmetry.space_group_name_H-M   'P 1'
#
loop_
_entity.id
_entity.type
_entity.pdbx_description
1 polymer ?
#
loop_
_entity_poly.entity_id
_entity_poly.type
_entity_poly.pdbx_seq_one_letter_code
_entity_poly.pdbx_strand_id
1 'polypeptide(L)'
;MAETNPKPQQPAEMAQIDGEKLKYLEFLQVAMIHAALCVVKVYGYAKENSGPLKPGVQTVEGTVKTVVGPVYDKFHDVPVEVLKFVDRKVDQSVRTIETRVPPMVKQAPAAARSVAADVKSAGVMGAASGLAKTVYAKYEPTAKGLYTKYEPMAEQYAASAWLSLNKFPIVPKVTQAVVPTAAYYSEKYNVMVQQTAEKGYKVASYLPLVPTEKIAKVFSTQPVASS
;
A
#
# COMPACT_ATOMS: atom_id res chain seq x y z
N MET A 1 -14.89 -25.01 -60.44
CA MET A 1 -14.85 -23.73 -59.71
C MET A 1 -15.30 -24.01 -58.29
N ALA A 2 -14.37 -23.99 -57.33
CA ALA A 2 -14.66 -24.30 -55.93
C ALA A 2 -14.24 -23.10 -55.08
N GLU A 3 -15.18 -22.57 -54.32
CA GLU A 3 -15.03 -21.43 -53.43
C GLU A 3 -14.10 -21.78 -52.25
N THR A 4 -13.00 -21.04 -52.11
CA THR A 4 -12.13 -21.10 -50.93
C THR A 4 -12.50 -19.98 -49.97
N ASN A 5 -13.18 -20.37 -48.89
CA ASN A 5 -13.47 -19.55 -47.72
C ASN A 5 -12.20 -19.33 -46.87
N PRO A 6 -11.79 -18.09 -46.51
CA PRO A 6 -10.71 -17.89 -45.57
C PRO A 6 -11.24 -17.87 -44.13
N LYS A 7 -10.82 -18.85 -43.34
CA LYS A 7 -10.98 -18.94 -41.89
C LYS A 7 -10.28 -17.74 -41.22
N PRO A 8 -10.94 -16.97 -40.34
CA PRO A 8 -10.24 -15.95 -39.56
C PRO A 8 -9.26 -16.61 -38.60
N GLN A 9 -7.99 -16.28 -38.77
CA GLN A 9 -6.91 -16.61 -37.84
C GLN A 9 -7.23 -16.03 -36.45
N GLN A 10 -7.21 -16.92 -35.46
CA GLN A 10 -7.09 -16.54 -34.06
C GLN A 10 -5.83 -15.65 -33.90
N PRO A 11 -5.90 -14.54 -33.15
CA PRO A 11 -4.70 -13.93 -32.63
C PRO A 11 -4.13 -14.85 -31.55
N ALA A 12 -3.07 -15.56 -31.93
CA ALA A 12 -2.09 -16.05 -30.99
C ALA A 12 -1.40 -14.86 -30.30
N GLU A 13 -0.87 -15.14 -29.11
CA GLU A 13 0.02 -14.27 -28.34
C GLU A 13 -0.67 -13.29 -27.36
N MET A 14 -1.56 -13.84 -26.52
CA MET A 14 -1.50 -13.45 -25.11
C MET A 14 -0.21 -14.06 -24.54
N ALA A 15 0.86 -13.28 -24.52
CA ALA A 15 2.05 -13.61 -23.77
C ALA A 15 1.61 -14.03 -22.35
N GLN A 16 1.84 -15.29 -22.04
CA GLN A 16 1.58 -15.87 -20.73
C GLN A 16 2.31 -15.02 -19.70
N ILE A 17 1.55 -14.28 -18.89
CA ILE A 17 2.03 -13.70 -17.64
C ILE A 17 2.09 -14.84 -16.60
N ASP A 18 2.74 -15.95 -16.94
CA ASP A 18 3.07 -17.02 -16.01
C ASP A 18 4.41 -16.68 -15.37
N GLY A 19 4.38 -15.70 -14.46
CA GLY A 19 5.53 -15.30 -13.66
C GLY A 19 5.09 -14.94 -12.26
N GLU A 20 5.15 -15.91 -11.33
CA GLU A 20 4.88 -15.80 -9.89
C GLU A 20 3.65 -14.92 -9.53
N LYS A 21 2.51 -15.57 -9.35
CA LYS A 21 1.29 -14.94 -8.82
C LYS A 21 1.58 -14.24 -7.48
N LEU A 22 1.26 -12.94 -7.37
CA LEU A 22 1.33 -12.17 -6.13
C LEU A 22 0.42 -12.84 -5.08
N LYS A 23 0.95 -13.17 -3.90
CA LYS A 23 0.20 -13.85 -2.84
C LYS A 23 -0.59 -12.90 -1.94
N TYR A 24 -0.08 -11.70 -1.70
CA TYR A 24 -0.63 -10.73 -0.76
C TYR A 24 -1.07 -9.44 -1.45
N LEU A 25 -0.39 -9.03 -2.52
CA LEU A 25 -0.58 -7.74 -3.18
C LEU A 25 -1.41 -7.81 -4.48
N GLU A 26 -2.09 -8.93 -4.74
CA GLU A 26 -2.99 -9.09 -5.90
C GLU A 26 -4.08 -8.01 -5.92
N PHE A 27 -4.62 -7.64 -4.74
CA PHE A 27 -5.62 -6.56 -4.62
C PHE A 27 -5.08 -5.20 -5.08
N LEU A 28 -3.80 -4.92 -4.86
CA LEU A 28 -3.17 -3.66 -5.23
C LEU A 28 -3.05 -3.58 -6.76
N GLN A 29 -2.70 -4.68 -7.41
CA GLN A 29 -2.66 -4.75 -8.87
C GLN A 29 -4.07 -4.54 -9.46
N VAL A 30 -5.09 -5.20 -8.91
CA VAL A 30 -6.49 -5.03 -9.34
C VAL A 30 -6.96 -3.58 -9.13
N ALA A 31 -6.66 -2.99 -7.98
CA ALA A 31 -7.01 -1.59 -7.69
C ALA A 31 -6.32 -0.61 -8.64
N MET A 32 -5.03 -0.82 -8.95
CA MET A 32 -4.27 -0.02 -9.90
C MET A 32 -4.87 -0.08 -11.31
N ILE A 33 -5.26 -1.28 -11.77
CA ILE A 33 -5.94 -1.46 -13.06
C ILE A 33 -7.29 -0.72 -13.06
N HIS A 34 -8.07 -0.82 -12.00
CA HIS A 34 -9.35 -0.11 -11.89
C HIS A 34 -9.17 1.41 -11.86
N ALA A 35 -8.18 1.91 -11.11
CA ALA A 35 -7.85 3.33 -11.07
C ALA A 35 -7.41 3.84 -12.44
N ALA A 36 -6.55 3.09 -13.14
CA ALA A 36 -6.11 3.41 -14.49
C ALA A 36 -7.31 3.44 -15.47
N LEU A 37 -8.21 2.46 -15.40
CA LEU A 37 -9.43 2.44 -16.20
C LEU A 37 -10.33 3.65 -15.90
N CYS A 38 -10.48 4.04 -14.64
CA CYS A 38 -11.22 5.25 -14.27
C CYS A 38 -10.58 6.50 -14.86
N VAL A 39 -9.26 6.67 -14.73
CA VAL A 39 -8.54 7.81 -15.29
C VAL A 39 -8.67 7.85 -16.81
N VAL A 40 -8.49 6.72 -17.51
CA VAL A 40 -8.65 6.63 -18.96
C VAL A 40 -10.07 7.00 -19.38
N LYS A 41 -11.10 6.56 -18.66
CA LYS A 41 -12.50 6.90 -18.94
C LYS A 41 -12.76 8.40 -18.74
N VAL A 42 -12.33 8.97 -17.62
CA VAL A 42 -12.52 10.41 -17.33
C VAL A 42 -11.76 11.26 -18.34
N TYR A 43 -10.51 10.91 -18.62
CA TYR A 43 -9.70 11.60 -19.62
C TYR A 43 -10.29 11.48 -21.02
N GLY A 44 -10.69 10.28 -21.44
CA GLY A 44 -11.33 10.04 -22.73
C GLY A 44 -12.63 10.83 -22.87
N TYR A 45 -13.47 10.84 -21.83
CA TYR A 45 -14.68 11.66 -21.79
C TYR A 45 -14.36 13.16 -21.90
N ALA A 46 -13.40 13.67 -21.13
CA ALA A 46 -13.01 15.07 -21.19
C ALA A 46 -12.44 15.46 -22.57
N LYS A 47 -11.60 14.60 -23.15
CA LYS A 47 -10.99 14.77 -24.48
C LYS A 47 -12.03 14.83 -25.59
N GLU A 48 -12.99 13.90 -25.59
CA GLU A 48 -14.06 13.89 -26.59
C GLU A 48 -14.99 15.11 -26.47
N ASN A 49 -15.18 15.61 -25.24
CA ASN A 49 -15.99 16.80 -24.95
C ASN A 49 -15.19 18.12 -24.94
N SER A 50 -13.94 18.13 -25.39
CA SER A 50 -13.07 19.33 -25.34
C SER A 50 -13.39 20.40 -26.40
N GLY A 51 -14.34 20.16 -27.31
CA GLY A 51 -14.78 21.13 -28.31
C GLY A 51 -13.62 21.70 -29.14
N PRO A 52 -13.49 23.03 -29.29
CA PRO A 52 -12.42 23.67 -30.07
C PRO A 52 -10.99 23.32 -29.63
N LEU A 53 -10.79 22.85 -28.39
CA LEU A 53 -9.47 22.52 -27.84
C LEU A 53 -9.02 21.10 -28.17
N LYS A 54 -9.90 20.26 -28.72
CA LYS A 54 -9.61 18.85 -29.07
C LYS A 54 -8.35 18.67 -29.94
N PRO A 55 -8.10 19.50 -30.98
CA PRO A 55 -6.88 19.38 -31.80
C PRO A 55 -5.60 19.65 -31.00
N GLY A 56 -5.64 20.62 -30.08
CA GLY A 56 -4.52 20.95 -29.20
C GLY A 56 -4.19 19.82 -28.23
N VAL A 57 -5.21 19.23 -27.60
CA VAL A 57 -5.05 18.08 -26.70
C VAL A 57 -4.43 16.89 -27.43
N GLN A 58 -4.91 16.57 -28.64
CA GLN A 58 -4.36 15.47 -29.46
C GLN A 58 -2.91 15.72 -29.88
N THR A 59 -2.55 16.97 -30.21
CA THR A 59 -1.19 17.34 -30.59
C THR A 59 -0.20 17.17 -29.43
N VAL A 60 -0.60 17.63 -28.23
CA VAL A 60 0.22 17.50 -27.03
C VAL A 60 0.34 16.04 -26.61
N GLU A 61 -0.76 15.28 -26.63
CA GLU A 61 -0.75 13.84 -26.35
C GLU A 61 0.17 13.08 -27.31
N GLY A 62 0.11 13.39 -28.61
CA GLY A 62 0.99 12.79 -29.62
C GLY A 62 2.47 13.11 -29.37
N THR A 63 2.77 14.36 -29.01
CA THR A 63 4.14 14.78 -28.65
C THR A 63 4.63 14.07 -27.40
N VAL A 64 3.83 14.04 -26.34
CA VAL A 64 4.18 13.36 -25.08
C VAL A 64 4.36 11.87 -25.30
N LYS A 65 3.47 11.23 -26.06
CA LYS A 65 3.60 9.80 -26.41
C LYS A 65 4.88 9.52 -27.20
N THR A 66 5.28 10.41 -28.08
CA THR A 66 6.52 10.25 -28.88
C THR A 66 7.77 10.40 -28.02
N VAL A 67 7.78 11.35 -27.08
CA VAL A 67 8.94 11.63 -26.22
C VAL A 67 9.05 10.63 -25.07
N VAL A 68 7.92 10.29 -24.44
CA VAL A 68 7.86 9.46 -23.23
C VAL A 68 7.61 7.98 -23.56
N GLY A 69 7.00 7.66 -24.70
CA GLY A 69 6.75 6.27 -25.13
C GLY A 69 7.99 5.37 -25.08
N PRO A 70 9.13 5.78 -25.68
CA PRO A 70 10.36 4.99 -25.61
C PRO A 70 10.93 4.81 -24.20
N VAL A 71 10.60 5.72 -23.27
CA VAL A 71 10.97 5.59 -21.85
C VAL A 71 10.03 4.62 -21.15
N TYR A 72 8.73 4.72 -21.42
CA TYR A 72 7.73 3.79 -20.87
C TYR A 72 8.01 2.36 -21.31
N ASP A 73 8.25 2.10 -22.59
CA ASP A 73 8.52 0.76 -23.13
C ASP A 73 9.75 0.10 -22.48
N LYS A 74 10.72 0.89 -22.04
CA LYS A 74 11.92 0.40 -21.35
C LYS A 74 11.70 0.09 -19.87
N PHE A 75 10.72 0.73 -19.22
CA PHE A 75 10.58 0.70 -17.76
C PHE A 75 9.20 0.22 -17.28
N HIS A 76 8.26 -0.09 -18.17
CA HIS A 76 6.90 -0.49 -17.80
C HIS A 76 6.81 -1.76 -16.96
N ASP A 77 7.83 -2.63 -17.03
CA ASP A 77 7.91 -3.87 -16.26
C ASP A 77 8.46 -3.66 -14.84
N VAL A 78 9.26 -2.60 -14.63
CA VAL A 78 9.93 -2.32 -13.34
C VAL A 78 8.93 -2.20 -12.18
N PRO A 79 7.79 -1.49 -12.31
CA PRO A 79 6.79 -1.45 -11.23
C PRO A 79 6.23 -2.82 -10.86
N VAL A 80 6.07 -3.73 -11.83
CA VAL A 80 5.57 -5.08 -11.61
C VAL A 80 6.62 -5.92 -10.88
N GLU A 81 7.90 -5.82 -11.25
CA GLU A 81 8.99 -6.49 -10.55
C GLU A 81 9.16 -6.00 -9.11
N VAL A 82 9.06 -4.69 -8.88
CA VAL A 82 9.09 -4.11 -7.53
C VAL A 82 7.93 -4.65 -6.70
N LEU A 83 6.73 -4.74 -7.28
CA LEU A 83 5.56 -5.27 -6.59
C LEU A 83 5.76 -6.74 -6.19
N LYS A 84 6.32 -7.57 -7.08
CA LYS A 84 6.68 -8.97 -6.78
C LYS A 84 7.73 -9.08 -5.68
N PHE A 85 8.74 -8.21 -5.70
CA PHE A 85 9.76 -8.18 -4.66
C PHE A 85 9.15 -7.88 -3.29
N VAL A 86 8.27 -6.89 -3.21
CA VAL A 86 7.58 -6.53 -1.96
C VAL A 86 6.67 -7.68 -1.52
N ASP A 87 5.89 -8.28 -2.42
CA ASP A 87 5.00 -9.41 -2.12
C ASP A 87 5.75 -10.60 -1.54
N ARG A 88 6.89 -10.97 -2.14
CA ARG A 88 7.79 -12.01 -1.63
C ARG A 88 8.36 -11.66 -0.25
N LYS A 89 8.71 -10.41 -0.01
CA LYS A 89 9.18 -9.95 1.32
C LYS A 89 8.06 -10.03 2.36
N VAL A 90 6.83 -9.71 1.99
CA VAL A 90 5.66 -9.88 2.86
C VAL A 90 5.44 -11.36 3.19
N ASP A 91 5.51 -12.27 2.21
CA ASP A 91 5.42 -13.73 2.44
C ASP A 91 6.48 -14.22 3.43
N GLN A 92 7.74 -13.77 3.29
CA GLN A 92 8.83 -14.10 4.21
C GLN A 92 8.56 -13.61 5.65
N SER A 93 8.06 -12.38 5.78
CA SER A 93 7.71 -11.80 7.09
C SER A 93 6.56 -12.55 7.74
N VAL A 94 5.50 -12.86 6.98
CA VAL A 94 4.33 -13.60 7.48
C VAL A 94 4.73 -14.98 7.98
N ARG A 95 5.53 -15.74 7.21
CA ARG A 95 6.00 -17.07 7.64
C ARG A 95 6.86 -17.03 8.91
N THR A 96 7.69 -15.99 9.05
CA THR A 96 8.55 -15.81 10.25
C THR A 96 7.72 -15.48 11.49
N ILE A 97 6.65 -14.70 11.33
CA ILE A 97 5.70 -14.41 12.40
C ILE A 97 4.90 -15.67 12.74
N GLU A 98 4.41 -16.40 11.72
CA GLU A 98 3.59 -17.59 11.92
C GLU A 98 4.32 -18.70 12.70
N THR A 99 5.64 -18.83 12.52
CA THR A 99 6.48 -19.75 13.30
C THR A 99 6.77 -19.29 14.73
N ARG A 100 6.58 -18.00 15.04
CA ARG A 100 6.86 -17.41 16.36
C ARG A 100 5.61 -17.14 17.20
N VAL A 101 4.42 -17.37 16.66
CA VAL A 101 3.16 -17.03 17.32
C VAL A 101 2.42 -18.27 17.85
N PRO A 102 2.04 -18.30 19.14
CA PRO A 102 1.26 -19.40 19.72
C PRO A 102 -0.10 -19.62 19.04
N PRO A 103 -0.66 -20.85 19.06
CA PRO A 103 -1.90 -21.22 18.37
C PRO A 103 -3.11 -20.32 18.68
N MET A 104 -3.14 -19.75 19.88
CA MET A 104 -4.22 -18.89 20.38
C MET A 104 -4.46 -17.63 19.53
N VAL A 105 -3.42 -17.10 18.87
CA VAL A 105 -3.54 -15.89 18.04
C VAL A 105 -4.12 -16.22 16.65
N LYS A 106 -4.00 -17.47 16.18
CA LYS A 106 -4.61 -17.92 14.92
C LYS A 106 -6.15 -18.03 15.00
N GLN A 107 -6.70 -18.26 16.19
CA GLN A 107 -8.15 -18.34 16.42
C GLN A 107 -8.82 -16.98 16.69
N ALA A 108 -8.05 -15.95 17.07
CA ALA A 108 -8.58 -14.64 17.40
C ALA A 108 -9.41 -13.99 16.26
N PRO A 109 -9.05 -14.09 14.97
CA PRO A 109 -9.86 -13.55 13.87
C PRO A 109 -11.19 -14.28 13.68
N ALA A 110 -11.22 -15.60 13.93
CA ALA A 110 -12.44 -16.40 13.84
C ALA A 110 -13.39 -16.09 15.01
N ALA A 111 -12.85 -15.97 16.23
CA ALA A 111 -13.60 -15.55 17.40
C ALA A 111 -14.18 -14.13 17.23
N ALA A 112 -13.38 -13.19 16.71
CA ALA A 112 -13.83 -11.82 16.44
C ALA A 112 -14.96 -11.75 15.40
N ARG A 113 -14.90 -12.57 14.34
CA ARG A 113 -15.97 -12.66 13.32
C ARG A 113 -17.26 -13.23 13.88
N SER A 114 -17.19 -14.25 14.73
CA SER A 114 -18.37 -14.82 15.41
C SER A 114 -19.05 -13.78 16.29
N VAL A 115 -18.28 -13.07 17.11
CA VAL A 115 -18.81 -12.04 18.01
C VAL A 115 -19.41 -10.87 17.23
N ALA A 116 -18.82 -10.47 16.10
CA ALA A 116 -19.38 -9.42 15.25
C ALA A 116 -20.72 -9.83 14.60
N ALA A 117 -20.88 -11.11 14.25
CA ALA A 117 -22.15 -11.64 13.74
C ALA A 117 -23.24 -11.67 14.83
N ASP A 118 -22.88 -12.10 16.03
CA ASP A 118 -23.83 -12.17 17.17
C ASP A 118 -24.29 -10.78 17.64
N VAL A 119 -23.41 -9.78 17.63
CA VAL A 119 -23.76 -8.38 17.97
C VAL A 119 -24.74 -7.78 16.96
N LYS A 120 -24.66 -8.18 15.68
CA LYS A 120 -25.59 -7.74 14.64
C LYS A 120 -27.00 -8.31 14.83
N SER A 121 -27.13 -9.45 15.52
CA SER A 121 -28.41 -10.12 15.80
C SER A 121 -29.06 -9.68 17.11
N ALA A 122 -28.29 -9.19 18.10
CA ALA A 122 -28.80 -9.07 19.47
C ALA A 122 -29.43 -7.72 19.84
N GLY A 123 -29.23 -6.62 19.10
CA GLY A 123 -29.92 -5.35 19.37
C GLY A 123 -29.73 -4.73 20.78
N VAL A 124 -28.83 -5.26 21.62
CA VAL A 124 -28.63 -4.79 23.00
C VAL A 124 -27.46 -3.81 23.05
N MET A 125 -27.77 -2.53 22.85
CA MET A 125 -26.76 -1.44 22.84
C MET A 125 -26.18 -1.11 24.24
N GLY A 126 -26.85 -1.53 25.34
CA GLY A 126 -26.46 -1.22 26.72
C GLY A 126 -25.44 -2.19 27.34
N ALA A 127 -25.63 -3.51 27.17
CA ALA A 127 -24.73 -4.53 27.75
C ALA A 127 -23.40 -4.68 26.98
N ALA A 128 -23.43 -4.43 25.66
CA ALA A 128 -22.26 -4.51 24.79
C ALA A 128 -21.16 -3.50 25.17
N SER A 129 -21.53 -2.30 25.65
CA SER A 129 -20.56 -1.28 26.07
C SER A 129 -19.78 -1.69 27.34
N GLY A 130 -20.46 -2.34 28.29
CA GLY A 130 -19.83 -2.84 29.53
C GLY A 130 -18.88 -4.00 29.27
N LEU A 131 -19.30 -4.94 28.40
CA LEU A 131 -18.47 -6.07 27.96
C LEU A 131 -17.29 -5.62 27.10
N ALA A 132 -17.50 -4.66 26.18
CA ALA A 132 -16.41 -4.11 25.38
C ALA A 132 -15.34 -3.46 26.25
N LYS A 133 -15.71 -2.71 27.30
CA LYS A 133 -14.75 -2.13 28.25
C LYS A 133 -13.97 -3.18 29.04
N THR A 134 -14.61 -4.25 29.52
CA THR A 134 -13.93 -5.33 30.27
C THR A 134 -13.03 -6.16 29.37
N VAL A 135 -13.45 -6.43 28.14
CA VAL A 135 -12.63 -7.08 27.12
C VAL A 135 -11.45 -6.16 26.75
N TYR A 136 -11.68 -4.87 26.51
CA TYR A 136 -10.59 -3.94 26.21
C TYR A 136 -9.57 -3.87 27.35
N ALA A 137 -10.00 -3.75 28.60
CA ALA A 137 -9.10 -3.75 29.76
C ALA A 137 -8.29 -5.05 29.91
N LYS A 138 -8.86 -6.19 29.50
CA LYS A 138 -8.18 -7.49 29.55
C LYS A 138 -7.18 -7.68 28.40
N TYR A 139 -7.51 -7.18 27.21
CA TYR A 139 -6.69 -7.36 26.01
C TYR A 139 -5.70 -6.23 25.78
N GLU A 140 -5.92 -5.02 26.30
CA GLU A 140 -5.00 -3.88 26.23
C GLU A 140 -3.58 -4.23 26.72
N PRO A 141 -3.37 -4.83 27.91
CA PRO A 141 -2.02 -5.18 28.36
C PRO A 141 -1.39 -6.30 27.52
N THR A 142 -2.18 -7.26 27.03
CA THR A 142 -1.70 -8.34 26.15
C THR A 142 -1.33 -7.82 24.76
N ALA A 143 -2.14 -6.91 24.20
CA ALA A 143 -1.87 -6.24 22.94
C ALA A 143 -0.63 -5.36 23.07
N LYS A 144 -0.54 -4.51 24.10
CA LYS A 144 0.65 -3.70 24.38
C LYS A 144 1.90 -4.58 24.53
N GLY A 145 1.83 -5.68 25.29
CA GLY A 145 2.95 -6.61 25.44
C GLY A 145 3.37 -7.29 24.13
N LEU A 146 2.41 -7.64 23.26
CA LEU A 146 2.69 -8.15 21.91
C LEU A 146 3.33 -7.06 21.03
N TYR A 147 2.78 -5.84 21.03
CA TYR A 147 3.35 -4.71 20.30
C TYR A 147 4.80 -4.44 20.71
N THR A 148 5.08 -4.33 22.02
CA THR A 148 6.45 -4.11 22.53
C THR A 148 7.41 -5.24 22.15
N LYS A 149 6.93 -6.48 22.06
CA LYS A 149 7.75 -7.63 21.64
C LYS A 149 8.08 -7.60 20.14
N TYR A 150 7.14 -7.16 19.30
CA TYR A 150 7.29 -7.16 17.84
C TYR A 150 7.84 -5.85 17.29
N GLU A 151 7.70 -4.73 17.99
CA GLU A 151 8.25 -3.41 17.63
C GLU A 151 9.74 -3.48 17.27
N PRO A 152 10.66 -4.05 18.09
CA PRO A 152 12.07 -4.11 17.73
C PRO A 152 12.34 -5.01 16.52
N MET A 153 11.53 -6.06 16.32
CA MET A 153 11.66 -6.91 15.13
C MET A 153 11.18 -6.17 13.87
N ALA A 154 10.06 -5.46 13.95
CA ALA A 154 9.54 -4.65 12.86
C ALA A 154 10.50 -3.51 12.49
N GLU A 155 11.10 -2.84 13.49
CA GLU A 155 12.13 -1.82 13.29
C GLU A 155 13.36 -2.41 12.59
N GLN A 156 13.86 -3.59 13.02
CA GLN A 156 14.99 -4.26 12.36
C GLN A 156 14.68 -4.69 10.92
N TYR A 157 13.50 -5.23 10.66
CA TYR A 157 13.08 -5.58 9.30
C TYR A 157 12.93 -4.35 8.41
N ALA A 158 12.33 -3.27 8.93
CA ALA A 158 12.21 -2.01 8.21
C ALA A 158 13.60 -1.41 7.91
N ALA A 159 14.50 -1.37 8.88
CA ALA A 159 15.86 -0.87 8.72
C ALA A 159 16.67 -1.70 7.72
N SER A 160 16.58 -3.04 7.76
CA SER A 160 17.31 -3.92 6.83
C SER A 160 16.76 -3.86 5.40
N ALA A 161 15.43 -3.75 5.25
CA ALA A 161 14.79 -3.51 3.97
C ALA A 161 15.23 -2.16 3.40
N TRP A 162 15.18 -1.10 4.21
CA TRP A 162 15.62 0.24 3.86
C TRP A 162 17.08 0.27 3.41
N LEU A 163 17.97 -0.38 4.17
CA LEU A 163 19.39 -0.49 3.83
C LEU A 163 19.61 -1.24 2.51
N SER A 164 18.84 -2.31 2.27
CA SER A 164 18.91 -3.07 1.03
C SER A 164 18.43 -2.24 -0.17
N LEU A 165 17.39 -1.43 0.01
CA LEU A 165 16.89 -0.49 -0.99
C LEU A 165 17.89 0.63 -1.30
N ASN A 166 18.62 1.14 -0.29
CA ASN A 166 19.65 2.16 -0.50
C ASN A 166 20.87 1.67 -1.31
N LYS A 167 21.02 0.36 -1.56
CA LYS A 167 22.05 -0.16 -2.46
C LYS A 167 21.77 0.17 -3.93
N PHE A 168 20.52 0.52 -4.28
CA PHE A 168 20.17 0.91 -5.64
C PHE A 168 20.49 2.40 -5.87
N PRO A 169 21.26 2.79 -6.91
CA PRO A 169 21.76 4.16 -7.09
C PRO A 169 20.70 5.26 -7.19
N ILE A 170 19.47 4.90 -7.61
CA ILE A 170 18.36 5.85 -7.78
C ILE A 170 17.66 6.11 -6.45
N VAL A 171 17.65 5.13 -5.54
CA VAL A 171 16.88 5.19 -4.29
C VAL A 171 17.34 6.33 -3.38
N PRO A 172 18.64 6.56 -3.12
CA PRO A 172 19.09 7.70 -2.32
C PRO A 172 18.69 9.06 -2.90
N LYS A 173 18.74 9.22 -4.23
CA LYS A 173 18.37 10.48 -4.91
C LYS A 173 16.89 10.78 -4.77
N VAL A 174 16.04 9.78 -5.01
CA VAL A 174 14.58 9.90 -4.85
C VAL A 174 14.23 10.13 -3.38
N THR A 175 14.87 9.39 -2.48
CA THR A 175 14.69 9.55 -1.03
C THR A 175 14.97 10.98 -0.58
N GLN A 176 16.10 11.56 -0.97
CA GLN A 176 16.48 12.92 -0.55
C GLN A 176 15.46 13.97 -1.02
N ALA A 177 14.84 13.77 -2.18
CA ALA A 177 13.80 14.66 -2.69
C ALA A 177 12.46 14.52 -1.94
N VAL A 178 12.11 13.31 -1.51
CA VAL A 178 10.79 13.00 -0.94
C VAL A 178 10.77 13.08 0.59
N VAL A 179 11.89 12.84 1.27
CA VAL A 179 12.01 12.86 2.74
C VAL A 179 11.52 14.16 3.37
N PRO A 180 11.88 15.37 2.87
CA PRO A 180 11.39 16.62 3.46
C PRO A 180 9.87 16.75 3.38
N THR A 181 9.29 16.37 2.24
CA THR A 181 7.84 16.41 2.03
C THR A 181 7.13 15.40 2.93
N ALA A 182 7.65 14.17 3.02
CA ALA A 182 7.10 13.14 3.90
C ALA A 182 7.17 13.56 5.39
N ALA A 183 8.27 14.18 5.82
CA ALA A 183 8.42 14.70 7.18
C ALA A 183 7.38 15.79 7.49
N TYR A 184 7.24 16.77 6.60
CA TYR A 184 6.26 17.85 6.74
C TYR A 184 4.82 17.33 6.89
N TYR A 185 4.38 16.44 6.00
CA TYR A 185 3.02 15.91 6.06
C TYR A 185 2.80 15.00 7.28
N SER A 186 3.80 14.23 7.69
CA SER A 186 3.71 13.38 8.88
C SER A 186 3.56 14.20 10.15
N GLU A 187 4.31 15.29 10.27
CA GLU A 187 4.20 16.23 11.39
C GLU A 187 2.82 16.90 11.42
N LYS A 188 2.33 17.39 10.28
CA LYS A 188 0.99 17.99 10.16
C LYS A 188 -0.11 17.02 10.58
N TYR A 189 -0.03 15.77 10.15
CA TYR A 189 -0.96 14.73 10.55
C TYR A 189 -0.92 14.50 12.07
N ASN A 190 0.27 14.37 12.66
CA ASN A 190 0.42 14.17 14.11
C ASN A 190 -0.18 15.31 14.92
N VAL A 191 0.11 16.56 14.53
CA VAL A 191 -0.45 17.75 15.17
C VAL A 191 -1.98 17.74 15.07
N MET A 192 -2.53 17.41 13.90
CA MET A 192 -3.98 17.33 13.70
C MET A 192 -4.61 16.28 14.60
N VAL A 193 -4.02 15.08 14.68
CA VAL A 193 -4.52 13.99 15.53
C VAL A 193 -4.51 14.38 17.00
N GLN A 194 -3.40 14.95 17.49
CA GLN A 194 -3.27 15.40 18.88
C GLN A 194 -4.28 16.50 19.22
N GLN A 195 -4.35 17.55 18.40
CA GLN A 195 -5.29 18.66 18.61
C GLN A 195 -6.76 18.22 18.56
N THR A 196 -7.09 17.25 17.70
CA THR A 196 -8.45 16.73 17.57
C THR A 196 -8.81 15.83 18.75
N ALA A 197 -7.85 15.05 19.25
CA ALA A 197 -8.01 14.26 20.48
C ALA A 197 -8.18 15.15 21.72
N GLU A 198 -7.40 16.22 21.85
CA GLU A 198 -7.50 17.22 22.94
C GLU A 198 -8.87 17.94 22.95
N LYS A 199 -9.46 18.17 21.77
CA LYS A 199 -10.80 18.74 21.63
C LYS A 199 -11.94 17.75 21.96
N GLY A 200 -11.63 16.54 22.43
CA GLY A 200 -12.60 15.57 22.92
C GLY A 200 -13.21 14.66 21.84
N TYR A 201 -12.72 14.70 20.60
CA TYR A 201 -13.16 13.77 19.56
C TYR A 201 -12.54 12.39 19.78
N LYS A 202 -13.31 11.50 20.43
CA LYS A 202 -12.87 10.15 20.82
C LYS A 202 -12.26 9.32 19.69
N VAL A 203 -12.68 9.52 18.44
CA VAL A 203 -12.13 8.80 17.28
C VAL A 203 -10.67 9.15 17.02
N ALA A 204 -10.28 10.41 17.24
CA ALA A 204 -8.90 10.85 17.02
C ALA A 204 -7.92 10.25 18.04
N SER A 205 -8.37 9.96 19.27
CA SER A 205 -7.55 9.29 20.29
C SER A 205 -7.13 7.86 19.91
N TYR A 206 -7.77 7.26 18.91
CA TYR A 206 -7.41 5.94 18.38
C TYR A 206 -6.54 6.01 17.12
N LEU A 207 -6.31 7.21 16.57
CA LEU A 207 -5.46 7.37 15.40
C LEU A 207 -3.98 7.27 15.81
N PRO A 208 -3.18 6.42 15.15
CA PRO A 208 -1.78 6.26 15.50
C PRO A 208 -0.99 7.50 15.10
N LEU A 209 -0.05 7.92 15.94
CA LEU A 209 0.93 8.96 15.59
C LEU A 209 2.11 8.34 14.82
N VAL A 210 2.62 9.09 13.86
CA VAL A 210 3.83 8.74 13.12
C VAL A 210 5.05 9.04 14.01
N PRO A 211 5.95 8.08 14.28
CA PRO A 211 7.10 8.29 15.16
C PRO A 211 8.23 9.04 14.43
N THR A 212 8.01 10.32 14.13
CA THR A 212 8.90 11.17 13.33
C THR A 212 10.30 11.30 13.93
N GLU A 213 10.43 11.37 15.26
CA GLU A 213 11.73 11.48 15.96
C GLU A 213 12.58 10.22 15.79
N LYS A 214 11.97 9.04 15.95
CA LYS A 214 12.65 7.74 15.76
C LYS A 214 13.13 7.61 14.33
N ILE A 215 12.27 7.98 13.37
CA ILE A 215 12.58 7.93 11.95
C ILE A 215 13.74 8.88 11.62
N ALA A 216 13.66 10.14 12.05
CA ALA A 216 14.72 11.13 11.85
C ALA A 216 16.08 10.65 12.36
N LYS A 217 16.11 10.03 13.55
CA LYS A 217 17.34 9.46 14.13
C LYS A 217 17.99 8.42 13.22
N VAL A 218 17.21 7.51 12.63
CA VAL A 218 17.73 6.48 11.69
C VAL A 218 18.34 7.13 10.44
N PHE A 219 17.73 8.21 9.94
CA PHE A 219 18.24 8.96 8.79
C PHE A 219 19.51 9.77 9.10
N SER A 220 19.62 10.35 10.30
CA SER A 220 20.80 11.11 10.72
C SER A 220 22.03 10.25 11.02
N THR A 221 21.88 8.92 11.17
CA THR A 221 23.01 8.00 11.47
C THR A 221 23.71 7.50 10.20
N GLN A 222 23.28 7.92 9.00
CA GLN A 222 23.98 7.61 7.76
C GLN A 222 25.17 8.57 7.59
N PRO A 223 26.41 8.06 7.39
CA PRO A 223 27.53 8.94 7.12
C PRO A 223 27.26 9.67 5.80
N VAL A 224 27.25 10.99 5.87
CA VAL A 224 27.29 11.86 4.71
C VAL A 224 28.53 11.47 3.93
N ALA A 225 28.36 10.89 2.74
CA ALA A 225 29.48 10.69 1.84
C ALA A 225 30.00 12.10 1.49
N SER A 226 31.12 12.46 2.12
CA SER A 226 31.85 13.69 1.83
C SER A 226 32.14 13.74 0.33
N SER A 227 31.82 14.91 -0.25
CA SER A 227 32.12 15.28 -1.63
C SER A 227 33.59 15.17 -1.98
#